data_AF-A0A6N9P1H5-F1
#
_entry.id   AF-A0A6N9P1H5-F1
#
_cell.length_a   1.000
_cell.length_b   1.000
_cell.length_c   1.000
_cell.angle_alpha   90.00
_cell.angle_beta   90.00
_cell.angle_gamma   90.00
#
_symmetry.space_group_name_H-M   'P 1'
#
loop_
_entity.id
_entity.type
_entity.pdbx_description
1 polymer ?
#
loop_
_entity_poly.entity_id
_entity_poly.type
_entity_poly.pdbx_seq_one_letter_code
_entity_poly.pdbx_strand_id
1 'polypeptide(L)'
;MEKKRQISDFFEKNDWKSVYQAAPETVNKMLLIENQAEFDDFLEQDGEVAEPVFWLFYGALHGDSLMIGGYEGDIGEKAAVFLKKRLTDVEFQIIHDEIYQLHVDIDDDLGRYDNLTEKITGCNALLENTGRLLHLEFDDTYCAGVYFLSVV
;
A
#
# COMPACT_ATOMS: atom_id res chain seq x y z
N MET A 1 -9.80 -12.79 -11.30
CA MET A 1 -8.74 -13.77 -11.63
C MET A 1 -8.23 -13.59 -13.05
N GLU A 2 -9.08 -13.57 -14.08
CA GLU A 2 -8.63 -13.41 -15.48
C GLU A 2 -7.81 -12.13 -15.74
N LYS A 3 -8.25 -10.98 -15.21
CA LYS A 3 -7.54 -9.70 -15.37
C LYS A 3 -6.13 -9.70 -14.74
N LYS A 4 -5.99 -10.26 -13.53
CA LYS A 4 -4.67 -10.34 -12.85
C LYS A 4 -3.71 -11.22 -13.66
N ARG A 5 -4.19 -12.36 -14.17
CA ARG A 5 -3.40 -13.23 -15.07
C ARG A 5 -2.97 -12.51 -16.34
N GLN A 6 -3.89 -11.82 -17.01
CA GLN A 6 -3.58 -11.08 -18.22
C GLN A 6 -2.51 -10.00 -17.99
N ILE A 7 -2.58 -9.28 -16.86
CA ILE A 7 -1.59 -8.27 -16.51
C ILE A 7 -0.22 -8.94 -16.24
N SER A 8 -0.16 -10.05 -15.52
CA SER A 8 1.09 -10.81 -15.34
C SER A 8 1.68 -11.28 -16.69
N ASP A 9 0.85 -11.73 -17.64
CA ASP A 9 1.33 -12.08 -18.98
C ASP A 9 1.94 -10.88 -19.75
N PHE A 10 1.51 -9.64 -19.44
CA PHE A 10 2.13 -8.43 -19.99
C PHE A 10 3.46 -8.11 -19.31
N PHE A 11 3.55 -8.29 -18.00
CA PHE A 11 4.82 -8.18 -17.26
C PHE A 11 5.87 -9.17 -17.76
N GLU A 12 5.50 -10.45 -17.97
CA GLU A 12 6.42 -11.47 -18.52
C GLU A 12 6.98 -11.11 -19.91
N LYS A 13 6.26 -10.28 -20.68
CA LYS A 13 6.65 -9.85 -22.03
C LYS A 13 7.30 -8.47 -22.05
N ASN A 14 7.46 -7.82 -20.89
CA ASN A 14 7.85 -6.42 -20.78
C ASN A 14 6.97 -5.48 -21.62
N ASP A 15 5.69 -5.80 -21.77
CA ASP A 15 4.73 -4.99 -22.54
C ASP A 15 4.10 -3.91 -21.65
N TRP A 16 4.90 -2.89 -21.36
CA TRP A 16 4.52 -1.79 -20.45
C TRP A 16 3.31 -1.00 -20.93
N LYS A 17 3.12 -0.87 -22.24
CA LYS A 17 1.94 -0.21 -22.81
C LYS A 17 0.67 -1.00 -22.50
N SER A 18 0.71 -2.32 -22.63
CA SER A 18 -0.43 -3.17 -22.27
C SER A 18 -0.68 -3.19 -20.76
N VAL A 19 0.37 -3.14 -19.92
CA VAL A 19 0.22 -2.97 -18.46
C VAL A 19 -0.54 -1.67 -18.14
N TYR A 20 -0.11 -0.54 -18.72
CA TYR A 20 -0.78 0.75 -18.51
C TYR A 20 -2.23 0.73 -18.98
N GLN A 21 -2.50 0.24 -20.19
CA GLN A 21 -3.86 0.18 -20.73
C GLN A 21 -4.80 -0.70 -19.89
N ALA A 22 -4.27 -1.77 -19.27
CA ALA A 22 -5.06 -2.67 -18.44
C ALA A 22 -5.41 -2.07 -17.06
N ALA A 23 -4.54 -1.20 -16.52
CA ALA A 23 -4.68 -0.63 -15.19
C ALA A 23 -4.10 0.80 -15.09
N PRO A 24 -4.66 1.78 -15.83
CA PRO A 24 -4.07 3.11 -15.93
C PRO A 24 -4.07 3.83 -14.59
N GLU A 25 -5.13 3.71 -13.80
CA GLU A 25 -5.22 4.32 -12.46
C GLU A 25 -4.13 3.79 -11.51
N THR A 26 -3.79 2.51 -11.59
CA THR A 26 -2.72 1.91 -10.79
C THR A 26 -1.38 2.49 -11.18
N VAL A 27 -1.06 2.51 -12.48
CA VAL A 27 0.22 3.02 -12.96
C VAL A 27 0.35 4.52 -12.69
N ASN A 28 -0.71 5.29 -12.95
CA ASN A 28 -0.78 6.71 -12.62
C ASN A 28 -0.48 6.96 -11.15
N LYS A 29 -1.15 6.23 -10.25
CA LYS A 29 -0.98 6.41 -8.81
C LYS A 29 0.43 6.03 -8.33
N MET A 30 0.98 4.95 -8.89
CA MET A 30 2.29 4.42 -8.55
C MET A 30 3.43 5.34 -9.03
N LEU A 31 3.37 5.80 -10.28
CA LEU A 31 4.41 6.65 -10.88
C LEU A 31 4.23 8.14 -10.60
N LEU A 32 3.16 8.53 -9.89
CA LEU A 32 2.78 9.93 -9.66
C LEU A 32 2.56 10.73 -10.96
N ILE A 33 1.97 10.08 -11.96
CA ILE A 33 1.65 10.66 -13.27
C ILE A 33 0.12 10.74 -13.46
N GLU A 34 -0.33 11.61 -14.36
CA GLU A 34 -1.75 11.87 -14.57
C GLU A 34 -2.34 11.13 -15.78
N ASN A 35 -1.53 10.82 -16.80
CA ASN A 35 -2.04 10.42 -18.10
C ASN A 35 -1.04 9.61 -18.94
N GLN A 36 -1.51 9.12 -20.10
CA GLN A 36 -0.73 8.29 -21.03
C GLN A 36 0.50 9.01 -21.58
N ALA A 37 0.44 10.33 -21.80
CA ALA A 37 1.58 11.06 -22.35
C ALA A 37 2.76 11.07 -21.38
N GLU A 38 2.50 11.31 -20.09
CA GLU A 38 3.52 11.21 -19.05
C GLU A 38 4.05 9.77 -18.88
N PHE A 39 3.22 8.76 -19.13
CA PHE A 39 3.68 7.38 -19.16
C PHE A 39 4.57 7.09 -20.37
N ASP A 40 4.23 7.61 -21.54
CA ASP A 40 5.08 7.49 -22.72
C ASP A 40 6.43 8.20 -22.50
N ASP A 41 6.44 9.39 -21.88
CA ASP A 41 7.65 10.11 -21.47
C ASP A 41 8.50 9.28 -20.48
N PHE A 42 7.86 8.59 -19.53
CA PHE A 42 8.54 7.65 -18.61
C PHE A 42 9.21 6.50 -19.36
N LEU A 43 8.53 5.90 -20.34
CA LEU A 43 9.09 4.81 -21.16
C LEU A 43 10.23 5.29 -22.07
N GLU A 44 10.16 6.51 -22.60
CA GLU A 44 11.23 7.10 -23.42
C GLU A 44 12.52 7.36 -22.61
N GLN A 45 12.43 7.45 -21.28
CA GLN A 45 13.55 7.59 -20.36
C GLN A 45 14.06 6.24 -19.82
N ASP A 46 13.84 5.16 -20.58
CA ASP A 46 14.16 3.78 -20.17
C ASP A 46 13.45 3.36 -18.86
N GLY A 47 12.28 3.93 -18.59
CA GLY A 47 11.45 3.58 -17.45
C GLY A 47 10.89 2.17 -17.56
N GLU A 48 11.00 1.39 -16.50
CA GLU A 48 10.43 0.05 -16.36
C GLU A 48 9.44 0.01 -15.21
N VAL A 49 8.33 -0.72 -15.38
CA VAL A 49 7.34 -0.90 -14.31
C VAL A 49 7.73 -2.12 -13.46
N ALA A 50 8.01 -1.90 -12.18
CA ALA A 50 8.31 -2.94 -11.23
C ALA A 50 7.03 -3.71 -10.87
N GLU A 51 6.93 -4.96 -11.30
CA GLU A 51 5.76 -5.81 -11.06
C GLU A 51 5.39 -5.94 -9.57
N PRO A 52 6.33 -6.17 -8.63
CA PRO A 52 5.97 -6.26 -7.21
C PRO A 52 5.29 -4.99 -6.69
N VAL A 53 5.83 -3.83 -7.06
CA VAL A 53 5.30 -2.52 -6.66
C VAL A 53 3.92 -2.29 -7.28
N PHE A 54 3.77 -2.61 -8.57
CA PHE A 54 2.48 -2.53 -9.24
C PHE A 54 1.39 -3.30 -8.47
N TRP A 55 1.69 -4.50 -7.97
CA TRP A 55 0.71 -5.30 -7.24
C TRP A 55 0.32 -4.70 -5.89
N LEU A 56 1.20 -3.95 -5.22
CA LEU A 56 0.87 -3.21 -4.00
C LEU A 56 -0.16 -2.11 -4.28
N PHE A 57 0.12 -1.26 -5.26
CA PHE A 57 -0.81 -0.19 -5.67
C PHE A 57 -2.11 -0.74 -6.24
N TYR A 58 -2.03 -1.81 -7.06
CA TYR A 58 -3.20 -2.48 -7.60
C TYR A 58 -4.10 -3.00 -6.48
N GLY A 59 -3.50 -3.69 -5.50
CA GLY A 59 -4.20 -4.22 -4.33
C GLY A 59 -4.88 -3.10 -3.54
N ALA A 60 -4.15 -2.03 -3.23
CA ALA A 60 -4.70 -0.91 -2.48
C ALA A 60 -5.92 -0.26 -3.15
N LEU A 61 -5.86 -0.01 -4.46
CA LEU A 61 -6.96 0.57 -5.23
C LEU A 61 -8.19 -0.34 -5.32
N HIS A 62 -7.99 -1.65 -5.22
CA HIS A 62 -9.08 -2.64 -5.21
C HIS A 62 -9.54 -3.00 -3.79
N GLY A 63 -8.97 -2.35 -2.77
CA GLY A 63 -9.30 -2.61 -1.37
C GLY A 63 -8.71 -3.90 -0.83
N ASP A 64 -7.65 -4.46 -1.39
CA ASP A 64 -6.92 -5.57 -0.77
C ASP A 64 -6.08 -5.06 0.42
N SER A 65 -5.58 -3.82 0.34
CA SER A 65 -4.77 -3.14 1.37
C SER A 65 -5.18 -1.67 1.56
N LEU A 66 -4.70 -1.05 2.63
CA LEU A 66 -4.76 0.38 2.87
C LEU A 66 -3.42 1.00 2.50
N MET A 67 -3.44 1.91 1.54
CA MET A 67 -2.27 2.72 1.17
C MET A 67 -2.17 3.95 2.06
N ILE A 68 -0.98 4.16 2.65
CA ILE A 68 -0.66 5.20 3.63
C ILE A 68 0.59 5.94 3.13
N GLY A 69 0.49 7.24 2.88
CA GLY A 69 1.64 8.02 2.39
C GLY A 69 2.68 8.24 3.49
N GLY A 70 3.97 8.30 3.14
CA GLY A 70 5.08 8.46 4.10
C GLY A 70 5.06 9.74 4.95
N TYR A 71 4.26 10.74 4.57
CA TYR A 71 4.11 12.01 5.30
C TYR A 71 2.65 12.33 5.66
N GLU A 72 1.80 11.29 5.74
CA GLU A 72 0.36 11.48 5.98
C GLU A 72 0.04 11.95 7.41
N GLY A 73 0.96 11.79 8.37
CA GLY A 73 0.78 12.21 9.75
C GLY A 73 -0.11 11.25 10.53
N ASP A 74 -1.11 11.77 11.25
CA ASP A 74 -2.07 10.93 12.00
C ASP A 74 -2.97 10.16 11.04
N ILE A 75 -2.87 8.83 11.07
CA ILE A 75 -3.65 7.92 10.23
C ILE A 75 -4.56 6.99 11.03
N GLY A 76 -4.73 7.23 12.33
CA GLY A 76 -5.42 6.31 13.23
C GLY A 76 -6.88 6.04 12.83
N GLU A 77 -7.66 7.08 12.53
CA GLU A 77 -9.05 6.92 12.09
C GLU A 77 -9.14 6.24 10.71
N LYS A 78 -8.21 6.57 9.79
CA LYS A 78 -8.15 5.95 8.45
C LYS A 78 -7.87 4.45 8.56
N ALA A 79 -6.89 4.07 9.39
CA ALA A 79 -6.57 2.67 9.69
C ALA A 79 -7.73 1.96 10.40
N ALA A 80 -8.38 2.61 11.38
CA ALA A 80 -9.53 2.06 12.09
C ALA A 80 -10.69 1.74 11.14
N VAL A 81 -11.04 2.65 10.23
CA VAL A 81 -12.10 2.43 9.23
C VAL A 81 -11.76 1.25 8.30
N PHE A 82 -10.50 1.09 7.92
CA PHE A 82 -10.07 -0.02 7.08
C PHE A 82 -10.14 -1.37 7.82
N LEU A 83 -9.63 -1.42 9.06
CA LEU A 83 -9.52 -2.64 9.86
C LEU A 83 -10.87 -3.13 10.38
N LYS A 84 -11.78 -2.23 10.77
CA LYS A 84 -13.18 -2.58 11.18
C LYS A 84 -13.95 -3.36 10.09
N LYS A 85 -13.55 -3.23 8.83
CA LYS A 85 -14.18 -3.96 7.71
C LYS A 85 -13.60 -5.37 7.50
N ARG A 86 -12.46 -5.69 8.13
CA ARG A 86 -11.68 -6.93 7.91
C ARG A 86 -11.55 -7.79 9.14
N LEU A 87 -11.62 -7.18 10.32
CA LEU A 87 -11.59 -7.83 11.61
C LEU A 87 -13.02 -7.94 12.18
N THR A 88 -13.22 -8.92 13.05
CA THR A 88 -14.39 -8.97 13.92
C THR A 88 -14.34 -7.85 14.97
N ASP A 89 -15.49 -7.50 15.55
CA ASP A 89 -15.55 -6.48 16.62
C ASP A 89 -14.63 -6.82 17.80
N VAL A 90 -14.49 -8.12 18.13
CA VAL A 90 -13.61 -8.59 19.21
C VAL A 90 -12.14 -8.39 18.87
N GLU A 91 -11.71 -8.81 17.68
CA GLU A 91 -10.34 -8.61 17.20
C GLU A 91 -9.98 -7.12 17.11
N PHE A 92 -10.89 -6.31 16.58
CA PHE A 92 -10.67 -4.87 16.46
C PHE A 92 -10.57 -4.20 17.83
N GLN A 93 -11.42 -4.59 18.79
CA GLN A 93 -11.41 -4.03 20.13
C GLN A 93 -10.10 -4.31 20.88
N ILE A 94 -9.44 -5.45 20.60
CA ILE A 94 -8.14 -5.82 21.19
C ILE A 94 -7.04 -4.83 20.77
N ILE A 95 -7.01 -4.44 19.50
CA ILE A 95 -5.96 -3.58 18.94
C ILE A 95 -6.34 -2.09 18.88
N HIS A 96 -7.56 -1.75 19.31
CA HIS A 96 -8.17 -0.43 19.16
C HIS A 96 -7.21 0.71 19.53
N ASP A 97 -6.60 0.65 20.72
CA ASP A 97 -5.79 1.74 21.24
C ASP A 97 -4.47 1.92 20.48
N GLU A 98 -3.90 0.83 19.96
CA GLU A 98 -2.68 0.89 19.14
C GLU A 98 -2.98 1.50 17.76
N ILE A 99 -4.12 1.12 17.16
CA ILE A 99 -4.53 1.64 15.84
C ILE A 99 -4.79 3.14 15.88
N TYR A 100 -5.45 3.65 16.92
CA TYR A 100 -5.74 5.09 17.04
C TYR A 100 -4.52 5.95 17.35
N GLN A 101 -3.36 5.34 17.63
CA GLN A 101 -2.10 6.05 17.86
C GLN A 101 -1.17 6.02 16.64
N LEU A 102 -1.62 5.46 15.51
CA LEU A 102 -0.79 5.35 14.31
C LEU A 102 -0.45 6.70 13.71
N HIS A 103 0.84 6.93 13.50
CA HIS A 103 1.40 8.15 12.95
C HIS A 103 2.52 7.82 11.96
N VAL A 104 2.50 8.46 10.79
CA VAL A 104 3.51 8.29 9.75
C VAL A 104 4.16 9.63 9.41
N ASP A 105 5.48 9.68 9.57
CA ASP A 105 6.34 10.77 9.11
C ASP A 105 7.77 10.22 8.92
N ILE A 106 8.14 9.95 7.66
CA ILE A 106 9.39 9.25 7.33
C ILE A 106 10.65 10.13 7.40
N ASP A 107 10.53 11.47 7.38
CA ASP A 107 11.65 12.41 7.58
C ASP A 107 11.65 12.97 9.01
N ASP A 108 11.68 12.10 10.02
CA ASP A 108 11.62 12.55 11.42
C ASP A 108 12.90 13.26 11.90
N ASP A 109 13.03 14.53 11.54
CA ASP A 109 14.03 15.48 12.03
C ASP A 109 13.55 16.24 13.29
N LEU A 110 12.29 16.06 13.73
CA LEU A 110 11.64 16.93 14.72
C LEU A 110 10.91 16.20 15.88
N GLY A 111 11.12 14.89 16.04
CA GLY A 111 10.57 14.10 17.14
C GLY A 111 9.10 13.68 16.94
N ARG A 112 8.63 13.63 15.69
CA ARG A 112 7.37 13.01 15.28
C ARG A 112 7.70 11.69 14.58
N TYR A 113 7.81 10.65 15.38
CA TYR A 113 8.32 9.37 14.92
C TYR A 113 7.26 8.61 14.12
N ASP A 114 7.61 8.16 12.91
CA ASP A 114 6.91 7.07 12.23
C ASP A 114 6.87 5.85 13.16
N ASN A 115 5.67 5.51 13.63
CA ASN A 115 5.47 4.43 14.58
C ASN A 115 4.77 3.20 13.96
N LEU A 116 4.58 3.16 12.63
CA LEU A 116 3.76 2.13 12.00
C LEU A 116 4.28 0.73 12.30
N THR A 117 5.58 0.49 12.08
CA THR A 117 6.17 -0.84 12.28
C THR A 117 6.06 -1.28 13.74
N GLU A 118 6.31 -0.38 14.70
CA GLU A 118 6.20 -0.66 16.13
C GLU A 118 4.76 -1.02 16.52
N LYS A 119 3.80 -0.15 16.16
CA LYS A 119 2.39 -0.30 16.50
C LYS A 119 1.76 -1.53 15.85
N ILE A 120 2.08 -1.81 14.58
CA ILE A 120 1.61 -3.01 13.90
C ILE A 120 2.19 -4.27 14.53
N THR A 121 3.46 -4.26 14.94
CA THR A 121 4.06 -5.37 15.70
C THR A 121 3.34 -5.58 17.03
N GLY A 122 3.03 -4.50 17.77
CA GLY A 122 2.24 -4.55 18.99
C GLY A 122 0.85 -5.13 18.77
N CYS A 123 0.15 -4.70 17.72
CA CYS A 123 -1.14 -5.26 17.32
C CYS A 123 -1.05 -6.77 17.06
N ASN A 124 -0.02 -7.21 16.33
CA ASN A 124 0.17 -8.63 16.02
C ASN A 124 0.45 -9.48 17.27
N ALA A 125 1.17 -8.95 18.26
CA ALA A 125 1.35 -9.62 19.54
C ALA A 125 0.02 -9.76 20.30
N LEU A 126 -0.86 -8.76 20.24
CA LEU A 126 -2.19 -8.82 20.85
C LEU A 126 -3.13 -9.78 20.10
N LEU A 127 -2.92 -9.99 18.80
CA LEU A 127 -3.72 -10.86 17.93
C LEU A 127 -3.18 -12.30 17.81
N GLU A 128 -2.08 -12.67 18.46
CA GLU A 128 -1.36 -13.94 18.24
C GLU A 128 -2.26 -15.20 18.23
N ASN A 129 -3.34 -15.19 19.01
CA ASN A 129 -4.26 -16.33 19.15
C ASN A 129 -5.55 -16.24 18.32
N THR A 130 -5.71 -15.22 17.48
CA THR A 130 -6.92 -15.03 16.65
C THR A 130 -6.77 -15.61 15.25
N GLY A 131 -5.54 -15.99 14.86
CA GLY A 131 -5.23 -16.42 13.49
C GLY A 131 -5.27 -15.28 12.48
N ARG A 132 -5.22 -14.02 12.94
CA ARG A 132 -5.12 -12.82 12.11
C ARG A 132 -3.74 -12.20 12.25
N LEU A 133 -3.24 -11.69 11.13
CA LEU A 133 -1.99 -10.94 11.10
C LEU A 133 -2.19 -9.65 10.31
N LEU A 134 -1.77 -8.54 10.89
CA LEU A 134 -1.62 -7.28 10.18
C LEU A 134 -0.28 -7.29 9.46
N HIS A 135 -0.32 -7.27 8.13
CA HIS A 135 0.87 -7.21 7.29
C HIS A 135 1.11 -5.79 6.79
N LEU A 136 2.33 -5.30 7.01
CA LEU A 136 2.76 -3.97 6.59
C LEU A 136 3.92 -4.12 5.61
N GLU A 137 3.78 -3.49 4.45
CA GLU A 137 4.82 -3.44 3.42
C GLU A 137 5.15 -1.99 3.08
N PHE A 138 6.42 -1.67 2.87
CA PHE A 138 6.91 -0.34 2.52
C PHE A 138 7.52 -0.36 1.12
N ASP A 139 7.21 0.66 0.32
CA ASP A 139 7.80 0.89 -0.99
C ASP A 139 8.19 2.37 -1.17
N ASP A 140 9.38 2.60 -1.72
CA ASP A 140 9.93 3.90 -2.09
C ASP A 140 10.47 3.91 -3.53
N THR A 141 10.11 2.91 -4.35
CA THR A 141 10.66 2.75 -5.70
C THR A 141 10.38 3.95 -6.61
N TYR A 142 9.16 4.49 -6.55
CA TYR A 142 8.71 5.59 -7.44
C TYR A 142 8.24 6.84 -6.69
N CYS A 143 8.15 6.79 -5.37
CA CYS A 143 7.64 7.89 -4.57
C CYS A 143 8.49 8.04 -3.30
N ALA A 144 8.28 9.13 -2.57
CA ALA A 144 9.07 9.41 -1.37
C ALA A 144 8.87 8.36 -0.24
N GLY A 145 7.90 7.46 -0.37
CA GLY A 145 7.64 6.38 0.57
C GLY A 145 6.14 6.17 0.76
N VAL A 146 5.71 4.92 0.71
CA VAL A 146 4.33 4.52 0.93
C VAL A 146 4.26 3.20 1.68
N TYR A 147 3.36 3.13 2.65
CA TYR A 147 3.04 1.91 3.38
C TYR A 147 1.75 1.28 2.86
N PHE A 148 1.72 -0.04 2.83
CA PHE A 148 0.56 -0.86 2.48
C PHE A 148 0.20 -1.76 3.67
N LEU A 149 -0.92 -1.46 4.32
CA LEU A 149 -1.44 -2.24 5.45
C LEU A 149 -2.53 -3.20 4.96
N SER A 150 -2.36 -4.49 5.22
CA SER A 150 -3.33 -5.54 4.89
C SER A 150 -3.58 -6.47 6.08
N VAL A 151 -4.62 -7.30 5.97
CA VAL A 151 -4.94 -8.34 6.96
C VAL A 151 -4.84 -9.69 6.28
N VAL A 152 -4.04 -10.60 6.84
CA VAL A 152 -3.84 -11.97 6.35
C VAL A 152 -4.28 -13.01 7.37
#